data_AF-A0A7V5AQ15-F1
#
_entry.id   AF-A0A7V5AQ15-F1
#
_cell.length_a   1.000
_cell.length_b   1.000
_cell.length_c   1.000
_cell.angle_alpha   90.00
_cell.angle_beta   90.00
_cell.angle_gamma   90.00
#
_symmetry.space_group_name_H-M   'P 1'
#
loop_
_entity.id
_entity.type
_entity.pdbx_description
1 polymer ?
#
loop_
_entity_poly.entity_id
_entity_poly.type
_entity_poly.pdbx_seq_one_letter_code
_entity_poly.pdbx_strand_id
1 'polypeptide(L)'
;MDCREARRMIRRYLAGEGEKEIEKLKEHTAVCEKCNRFYEEALKMERIIADVLSPIKDSPTERIMRRIEDVRSLHRRWRRSIHFIIIIVFVATVVMFLTYLALSLVMPRIRVQREILLIRDGVSSYIRSGGVLPESETEAVWAVVKNEEWAQSERLDRERRQYLDPWGVPYRLLRQPDFWMIVSSGKNRRFEYGGGDDYAIKIPRLK
;
A
#
# COMPACT_ATOMS: atom_id res chain seq x y z
N MET A 1 -78.35 29.15 -23.60
CA MET A 1 -77.64 29.13 -22.30
C MET A 1 -77.93 30.42 -21.56
N ASP A 2 -78.23 30.33 -20.27
CA ASP A 2 -78.51 31.51 -19.44
C ASP A 2 -77.23 32.09 -18.82
N CYS A 3 -77.23 33.40 -18.55
CA CYS A 3 -76.07 34.09 -17.95
C CYS A 3 -75.61 33.48 -16.61
N ARG A 4 -76.53 32.89 -15.84
CA ARG A 4 -76.22 32.22 -14.57
C ARG A 4 -75.44 30.92 -14.79
N GLU A 5 -75.78 30.20 -15.85
CA GLU A 5 -75.13 28.96 -16.25
C GLU A 5 -73.75 29.25 -16.84
N ALA A 6 -73.62 30.28 -17.68
CA ALA A 6 -72.35 30.76 -18.23
C ALA A 6 -71.35 31.14 -17.11
N ARG A 7 -71.78 31.88 -16.09
CA ARG A 7 -70.92 32.21 -14.93
C ARG A 7 -70.46 30.98 -14.15
N ARG A 8 -71.30 29.96 -14.05
CA ARG A 8 -70.95 28.69 -13.40
C ARG A 8 -69.89 27.96 -14.22
N MET A 9 -70.04 27.89 -15.54
CA MET A 9 -69.06 27.29 -16.44
C MET A 9 -67.71 28.02 -16.40
N ILE A 10 -67.70 29.36 -16.37
CA ILE A 10 -66.45 30.15 -16.24
C ILE A 10 -65.68 29.75 -14.98
N ARG A 11 -66.36 29.61 -13.83
CA ARG A 11 -65.70 29.19 -12.58
C ARG A 11 -65.15 27.76 -12.63
N ARG A 12 -65.88 26.84 -13.26
CA ARG A 12 -65.42 25.45 -13.44
C ARG A 12 -64.20 25.39 -14.35
N TYR A 13 -64.23 26.15 -15.44
CA TYR A 13 -63.11 26.27 -16.36
C TYR A 13 -61.83 26.77 -15.67
N LEU A 14 -61.92 27.83 -14.85
CA LEU A 14 -60.78 28.33 -14.07
C LEU A 14 -60.27 27.34 -13.00
N ALA A 15 -61.12 26.40 -12.57
CA ALA A 15 -60.73 25.33 -11.66
C ALA A 15 -60.09 24.13 -12.39
N GLY A 16 -59.94 24.19 -13.73
CA GLY A 16 -59.42 23.10 -14.55
C GLY A 16 -60.47 22.03 -14.88
N GLU A 17 -61.75 22.30 -14.65
CA GLU A 17 -62.85 21.36 -14.94
C GLU A 17 -63.70 21.81 -16.13
N GLY A 18 -64.18 20.85 -16.94
CA GLY A 18 -65.21 21.14 -17.96
C GLY A 18 -64.70 21.57 -19.32
N GLU A 19 -63.51 21.11 -19.72
CA GLU A 19 -62.87 21.44 -21.00
C GLU A 19 -63.74 21.15 -22.24
N LYS A 20 -64.64 20.16 -22.15
CA LYS A 20 -65.58 19.78 -23.22
C LYS A 20 -66.74 20.77 -23.42
N GLU A 21 -66.96 21.71 -22.50
CA GLU A 21 -68.09 22.66 -22.53
C GLU A 21 -67.66 24.09 -22.94
N ILE A 22 -66.37 24.28 -23.23
CA ILE A 22 -65.78 25.59 -23.58
C ILE A 22 -66.37 26.18 -24.85
N GLU A 23 -66.69 25.36 -25.87
CA GLU A 23 -67.28 25.85 -27.12
C GLU A 23 -68.62 26.54 -26.88
N LYS A 24 -69.49 25.94 -26.06
CA LYS A 24 -70.79 26.51 -25.67
C LYS A 24 -70.63 27.81 -24.88
N LEU A 25 -69.59 27.88 -24.05
CA LEU A 25 -69.26 29.10 -23.31
C LEU A 25 -68.81 30.22 -24.26
N LYS A 26 -67.94 29.92 -25.23
CA LYS A 26 -67.45 30.86 -26.25
C LYS A 26 -68.59 31.43 -27.11
N GLU A 27 -69.51 30.57 -27.52
CA GLU A 27 -70.70 30.99 -28.28
C GLU A 27 -71.56 31.99 -27.49
N HIS A 28 -71.76 31.75 -26.19
CA HIS A 28 -72.55 32.66 -25.36
C HIS A 28 -71.81 33.96 -25.02
N THR A 29 -70.49 33.91 -24.76
CA THR A 29 -69.71 35.13 -24.50
C THR A 29 -69.60 36.01 -25.73
N ALA A 30 -69.66 35.45 -26.95
CA ALA A 30 -69.69 36.23 -28.17
C ALA A 30 -70.96 37.09 -28.31
N VAL A 31 -72.08 36.66 -27.71
CA VAL A 31 -73.38 37.35 -27.79
C VAL A 31 -73.68 38.17 -26.52
N CYS A 32 -73.20 37.74 -25.35
CA CYS A 32 -73.47 38.39 -24.08
C CYS A 32 -72.25 39.16 -23.54
N GLU A 33 -72.26 40.48 -23.71
CA GLU A 33 -71.17 41.38 -23.30
C GLU A 33 -70.82 41.30 -21.80
N LYS A 34 -71.82 41.10 -20.93
CA LYS A 34 -71.63 40.95 -19.48
C LYS A 34 -70.87 39.68 -19.12
N CYS A 35 -71.14 38.57 -19.83
CA CYS A 35 -70.44 37.31 -19.63
C CYS A 35 -69.02 37.39 -20.22
N ASN A 36 -68.83 38.08 -21.33
CA ASN A 36 -67.52 38.28 -21.94
C ASN A 36 -66.56 39.04 -21.01
N ARG A 37 -66.99 40.18 -20.44
CA ARG A 37 -66.17 40.96 -19.50
C ARG A 37 -65.74 40.13 -18.29
N PHE A 38 -66.66 39.36 -17.72
CA PHE A 38 -66.36 38.50 -16.58
C PHE A 38 -65.35 37.39 -16.92
N TYR A 39 -65.45 36.82 -18.13
CA TYR A 39 -64.51 35.82 -18.62
C TYR A 39 -63.11 36.41 -18.86
N GLU A 40 -63.01 37.61 -19.45
CA GLU A 40 -61.73 38.30 -19.67
C GLU A 40 -61.04 38.72 -18.37
N GLU A 41 -61.80 39.21 -17.37
CA GLU A 41 -61.27 39.54 -16.05
C GLU A 41 -60.72 38.31 -15.33
N ALA A 42 -61.45 37.20 -15.40
CA ALA A 42 -61.03 35.92 -14.86
C ALA A 42 -59.72 35.41 -15.49
N LEU A 43 -59.60 35.45 -16.82
CA LEU A 43 -58.37 35.06 -17.53
C LEU A 43 -57.18 35.97 -17.19
N LYS A 44 -57.42 37.27 -16.98
CA LYS A 44 -56.36 38.20 -16.54
C LYS A 44 -55.87 37.84 -15.14
N MET A 45 -56.76 37.52 -14.21
CA MET A 45 -56.38 37.08 -12.86
C MET A 45 -55.59 35.78 -12.87
N GLU A 46 -56.00 34.80 -13.67
CA GLU A 46 -55.28 33.52 -13.82
C GLU A 46 -53.85 33.74 -14.33
N ARG A 47 -53.67 34.62 -15.32
CA ARG A 47 -52.34 34.97 -15.83
C ARG A 47 -51.46 35.63 -14.76
N ILE A 48 -52.01 36.55 -13.98
CA ILE A 48 -51.26 37.22 -12.89
C ILE A 48 -50.86 36.19 -11.82
N ILE A 49 -51.78 35.30 -11.45
CA ILE A 49 -51.50 34.24 -10.46
C ILE A 49 -50.44 33.27 -11.01
N ALA A 50 -50.54 32.86 -12.27
CA ALA A 50 -49.57 31.98 -12.91
C ALA A 50 -48.18 32.63 -13.03
N ASP A 51 -48.10 33.94 -13.25
CA ASP A 51 -46.85 34.69 -13.30
C ASP A 51 -46.20 34.82 -11.91
N VAL A 52 -47.01 35.05 -10.87
CA VAL A 52 -46.56 35.10 -9.47
C VAL A 52 -46.15 33.71 -8.93
N LEU A 53 -46.83 32.64 -9.38
CA LEU A 53 -46.56 31.26 -8.96
C LEU A 53 -45.59 30.52 -9.89
N SER A 54 -45.14 31.14 -10.99
CA SER A 54 -44.10 30.58 -11.84
C SER A 54 -42.87 30.27 -10.99
N PRO A 55 -42.34 29.04 -11.04
CA PRO A 55 -41.32 28.61 -10.11
C PRO A 55 -40.12 29.55 -10.24
N ILE A 56 -39.72 30.11 -9.10
CA ILE A 56 -38.48 30.89 -8.94
C ILE A 56 -37.34 29.98 -9.39
N LYS A 57 -37.01 30.04 -10.69
CA LYS A 57 -36.00 29.22 -11.38
C LYS A 57 -34.57 29.46 -10.89
N ASP A 58 -34.41 30.36 -9.94
CA ASP A 58 -33.14 30.77 -9.34
C ASP A 58 -33.25 30.81 -7.81
N SER A 59 -33.71 29.73 -7.18
CA SER A 59 -33.62 29.66 -5.72
C SER A 59 -32.14 29.62 -5.30
N PRO A 60 -31.68 30.49 -4.36
CA PRO A 60 -30.31 30.47 -3.84
C PRO A 60 -29.88 29.08 -3.33
N THR A 61 -30.86 28.31 -2.88
CA THR A 61 -30.76 26.94 -2.39
C THR A 61 -30.17 25.98 -3.43
N GLU A 62 -30.59 26.10 -4.69
CA GLU A 62 -30.14 25.21 -5.76
C GLU A 62 -28.69 25.48 -6.18
N ARG A 63 -28.29 26.75 -6.12
CA ARG A 63 -26.91 27.19 -6.36
C ARG A 63 -25.97 26.72 -5.25
N ILE A 64 -26.45 26.67 -3.99
CA ILE A 64 -25.71 26.13 -2.85
C ILE A 64 -25.59 24.61 -2.95
N MET A 65 -26.66 23.88 -3.30
CA MET A 65 -26.62 22.42 -3.44
C MET A 65 -25.62 21.97 -4.51
N ARG A 66 -25.60 22.60 -5.69
CA ARG A 66 -24.61 22.26 -6.74
C ARG A 66 -23.17 22.47 -6.26
N ARG A 67 -22.90 23.56 -5.52
CA ARG A 67 -21.57 23.87 -4.99
C ARG A 67 -21.09 22.83 -3.97
N ILE A 68 -22.01 22.33 -3.13
CA ILE A 68 -21.71 21.26 -2.16
C ILE A 68 -21.37 19.96 -2.91
N GLU A 69 -22.10 19.66 -3.98
CA GLU A 69 -21.91 18.44 -4.77
C GLU A 69 -20.55 18.42 -5.50
N ASP A 70 -20.14 19.56 -6.07
CA ASP A 70 -18.84 19.74 -6.70
C ASP A 70 -17.68 19.52 -5.71
N VAL A 71 -17.74 20.13 -4.52
CA VAL A 71 -16.73 19.95 -3.47
C VAL A 71 -16.67 18.48 -3.02
N ARG A 72 -17.82 17.81 -2.89
CA ARG A 72 -17.89 16.41 -2.47
C ARG A 72 -17.30 15.46 -3.53
N SER A 73 -17.49 15.77 -4.81
CA SER A 73 -16.94 14.99 -5.92
C SER A 73 -15.41 15.10 -6.01
N LEU A 74 -14.86 16.30 -5.80
CA LEU A 74 -13.43 16.55 -5.68
C LEU A 74 -12.83 15.79 -4.50
N HIS A 75 -13.49 15.85 -3.33
CA HIS A 75 -13.03 15.15 -2.13
C HIS A 75 -13.01 13.62 -2.29
N ARG A 76 -13.97 13.04 -3.02
CA ARG A 76 -13.95 11.60 -3.36
C ARG A 76 -12.80 11.23 -4.29
N ARG A 77 -12.54 12.02 -5.33
CA ARG A 77 -11.39 11.78 -6.24
C ARG A 77 -10.08 11.87 -5.47
N TRP A 78 -9.94 12.88 -4.61
CA TRP A 78 -8.76 13.06 -3.77
C TRP A 78 -8.53 11.88 -2.81
N ARG A 79 -9.60 11.41 -2.14
CA ARG A 79 -9.52 10.24 -1.27
C ARG A 79 -9.12 8.96 -2.03
N ARG A 80 -9.61 8.77 -3.25
CA ARG A 80 -9.18 7.63 -4.10
C ARG A 80 -7.70 7.71 -4.47
N SER A 81 -7.21 8.90 -4.83
CA SER A 81 -5.79 9.10 -5.12
C SER A 81 -4.91 8.84 -3.91
N ILE A 82 -5.33 9.30 -2.72
CA ILE A 82 -4.62 9.02 -1.47
C ILE A 82 -4.58 7.51 -1.19
N HIS A 83 -5.70 6.80 -1.33
CA HIS A 83 -5.72 5.34 -1.16
C HIS A 83 -4.80 4.62 -2.16
N PHE A 84 -4.75 5.07 -3.41
CA PHE A 84 -3.86 4.50 -4.41
C PHE A 84 -2.38 4.67 -4.02
N ILE A 85 -2.01 5.86 -3.55
CA ILE A 85 -0.64 6.13 -3.07
C ILE A 85 -0.31 5.24 -1.86
N ILE A 86 -1.23 5.14 -0.89
CA ILE A 86 -1.03 4.28 0.29
C ILE A 86 -0.81 2.82 -0.12
N ILE A 87 -1.59 2.31 -1.08
CA ILE A 87 -1.43 0.94 -1.58
C ILE A 87 -0.05 0.75 -2.22
N ILE A 88 0.41 1.70 -3.04
CA ILE A 88 1.75 1.62 -3.66
C ILE A 88 2.84 1.60 -2.59
N VAL A 89 2.78 2.51 -1.62
CA VAL A 89 3.77 2.58 -0.52
C VAL A 89 3.77 1.30 0.30
N PHE A 90 2.58 0.76 0.60
CA PHE A 90 2.44 -0.50 1.32
C PHE A 90 3.07 -1.66 0.54
N VAL A 91 2.75 -1.80 -0.75
CA VAL A 91 3.33 -2.84 -1.61
C VAL A 91 4.85 -2.70 -1.69
N ALA A 92 5.37 -1.49 -1.89
CA ALA A 92 6.81 -1.24 -1.94
C ALA A 92 7.50 -1.63 -0.62
N THR A 93 6.87 -1.33 0.51
CA THR A 93 7.39 -1.66 1.85
C THR A 93 7.40 -3.16 2.08
N VAL A 94 6.33 -3.87 1.69
CA VAL A 94 6.27 -5.33 1.75
C VAL A 94 7.35 -5.96 0.88
N VAL A 95 7.54 -5.48 -0.35
CA VAL A 95 8.59 -5.97 -1.25
C VAL A 95 9.98 -5.76 -0.65
N MET A 96 10.26 -4.56 -0.13
CA MET A 96 11.54 -4.24 0.53
C MET A 96 11.78 -5.10 1.77
N PHE A 97 10.74 -5.37 2.56
CA PHE A 97 10.84 -6.25 3.72
C PHE A 97 11.15 -7.70 3.30
N LEU A 98 10.48 -8.21 2.27
CA LEU A 98 10.72 -9.57 1.77
C LEU A 98 12.12 -9.72 1.16
N THR A 99 12.61 -8.71 0.43
CA THR A 99 13.98 -8.75 -0.10
C THR A 99 15.01 -8.69 1.02
N TYR A 100 14.80 -7.85 2.04
CA TYR A 100 15.65 -7.81 3.23
C TYR A 100 15.66 -9.17 3.96
N LEU A 101 14.49 -9.78 4.15
CA LEU A 101 14.37 -11.12 4.75
C LEU A 101 15.16 -12.15 3.94
N ALA A 102 14.98 -12.19 2.62
CA ALA A 102 15.70 -13.10 1.74
C ALA A 102 17.23 -12.89 1.81
N LEU A 103 17.68 -11.64 1.77
CA LEU A 103 19.10 -11.31 1.89
C LEU A 103 19.68 -11.71 3.25
N SER A 104 18.96 -11.46 4.34
CA SER A 104 19.40 -11.84 5.70
C SER A 104 19.55 -13.37 5.88
N LEU A 105 18.82 -14.17 5.09
CA LEU A 105 18.91 -15.63 5.11
C LEU A 105 20.08 -16.16 4.26
N VAL A 106 20.37 -15.51 3.13
CA VAL A 106 21.37 -15.99 2.16
C VAL A 106 22.77 -15.45 2.45
N MET A 107 22.88 -14.17 2.82
CA MET A 107 24.17 -13.48 3.03
C MET A 107 25.08 -14.17 4.06
N PRO A 108 24.59 -14.67 5.22
CA PRO A 108 25.44 -15.39 6.17
C PRO A 108 26.12 -16.61 5.55
N ARG A 109 25.41 -17.35 4.68
CA ARG A 109 25.93 -18.55 4.02
C ARG A 109 27.08 -18.22 3.07
N ILE A 110 26.89 -17.22 2.22
CA ILE A 110 27.91 -16.75 1.27
C ILE A 110 29.14 -16.25 2.04
N ARG A 111 28.91 -15.51 3.14
CA ARG A 111 29.98 -15.00 3.99
C ARG A 111 30.79 -16.13 4.63
N VAL A 112 30.15 -17.14 5.21
CA VAL A 112 30.85 -18.31 5.81
C VAL A 112 31.69 -19.06 4.80
N GLN A 113 31.14 -19.33 3.61
CA GLN A 113 31.90 -20.00 2.56
C GLN A 113 33.15 -19.22 2.16
N ARG A 114 33.03 -17.89 2.02
CA ARG A 114 34.18 -17.02 1.73
C ARG A 114 35.20 -17.01 2.86
N GLU A 115 34.75 -16.88 4.11
CA GLU A 115 35.63 -16.86 5.27
C GLU A 115 36.36 -18.19 5.45
N ILE A 116 35.70 -19.32 5.26
CA ILE A 116 36.34 -20.64 5.31
C ILE A 116 37.47 -20.77 4.29
N LEU A 117 37.29 -20.22 3.08
CA LEU A 117 38.35 -20.18 2.07
C LEU A 117 39.50 -19.27 2.50
N LEU A 118 39.20 -18.08 3.02
CA LEU A 118 40.22 -17.15 3.52
C LEU A 118 41.01 -17.74 4.69
N ILE A 119 40.35 -18.42 5.63
CA ILE A 119 41.04 -19.07 6.74
C ILE A 119 41.87 -20.25 6.21
N ARG A 120 41.39 -21.02 5.24
CA ARG A 120 42.20 -22.08 4.60
C ARG A 120 43.49 -21.52 4.00
N ASP A 121 43.40 -20.41 3.29
CA ASP A 121 44.55 -19.76 2.68
C ASP A 121 45.49 -19.19 3.75
N GLY A 122 44.91 -18.59 4.80
CA GLY A 122 45.62 -18.12 5.99
C GLY A 122 46.37 -19.24 6.73
N VAL A 123 45.74 -20.40 6.94
CA VAL A 123 46.37 -21.59 7.56
C VAL A 123 47.56 -22.02 6.72
N SER A 124 47.39 -22.09 5.40
CA SER A 124 48.45 -22.49 4.47
C SER A 124 49.62 -21.48 4.46
N SER A 125 49.32 -20.19 4.62
CA SER A 125 50.32 -19.13 4.75
C SER A 125 51.06 -19.21 6.09
N TYR A 126 50.32 -19.36 7.19
CA TYR A 126 50.82 -19.46 8.55
C TYR A 126 51.77 -20.64 8.74
N ILE A 127 51.44 -21.81 8.18
CA ILE A 127 52.33 -22.98 8.23
C ILE A 127 53.59 -22.73 7.39
N ARG A 128 53.45 -22.15 6.19
CA ARG A 128 54.61 -21.87 5.30
C ARG A 128 55.58 -20.85 5.89
N SER A 129 55.12 -19.93 6.73
CA SER A 129 55.99 -19.00 7.46
C SER A 129 56.65 -19.60 8.70
N GLY A 130 56.48 -20.90 8.95
CA GLY A 130 57.04 -21.60 10.11
C GLY A 130 56.19 -21.50 11.37
N GLY A 131 54.95 -20.99 11.26
CA GLY A 131 54.01 -20.95 12.36
C GLY A 131 53.58 -22.35 12.81
N VAL A 132 53.55 -22.57 14.13
CA VAL A 132 53.05 -23.80 14.74
C VAL A 132 51.64 -23.56 15.23
N LEU A 133 50.68 -24.33 14.70
CA LEU A 133 49.28 -24.21 15.10
C LEU A 133 49.09 -24.71 16.55
N PRO A 134 48.40 -23.94 17.41
CA PRO A 134 47.96 -24.38 18.73
C PRO A 134 47.20 -25.73 18.70
N GLU A 135 47.23 -26.45 19.81
CA GLU A 135 46.46 -27.70 19.95
C GLU A 135 44.95 -27.46 20.06
N SER A 136 44.55 -26.31 20.61
CA SER A 136 43.15 -25.91 20.71
C SER A 136 42.58 -25.58 19.33
N GLU A 137 41.49 -26.26 18.95
CA GLU A 137 40.84 -26.13 17.63
C GLU A 137 40.40 -24.69 17.34
N THR A 138 39.91 -23.96 18.34
CA THR A 138 39.42 -22.59 18.20
C THR A 138 40.56 -21.56 18.26
N GLU A 139 41.56 -21.80 19.11
CA GLU A 139 42.73 -20.92 19.21
C GLU A 139 43.60 -21.02 17.95
N ALA A 140 43.64 -22.20 17.31
CA ALA A 140 44.33 -22.38 16.04
C ALA A 140 43.76 -21.50 14.93
N VAL A 141 42.43 -21.40 14.84
CA VAL A 141 41.79 -20.46 13.90
C VAL A 141 42.13 -19.02 14.29
N TRP A 142 42.01 -18.65 15.57
CA TRP A 142 42.32 -17.30 16.04
C TRP A 142 43.77 -16.89 15.75
N ALA A 143 44.73 -17.79 15.95
CA ALA A 143 46.14 -17.55 15.69
C ALA A 143 46.43 -17.19 14.22
N VAL A 144 45.67 -17.80 13.30
CA VAL A 144 45.74 -17.53 11.86
C VAL A 144 45.10 -16.19 11.51
N VAL A 145 43.93 -15.86 12.06
CA VAL A 145 43.13 -14.71 11.59
C VAL A 145 43.38 -13.41 12.34
N LYS A 146 43.97 -13.43 13.54
CA LYS A 146 44.06 -12.25 14.43
C LYS A 146 44.77 -11.02 13.85
N ASN A 147 45.64 -11.24 12.86
CA ASN A 147 46.41 -10.18 12.19
C ASN A 147 45.95 -9.94 10.75
N GLU A 148 44.90 -10.62 10.30
CA GLU A 148 44.40 -10.52 8.93
C GLU A 148 43.48 -9.30 8.78
N GLU A 149 43.68 -8.48 7.75
CA GLU A 149 42.88 -7.25 7.53
C GLU A 149 41.40 -7.56 7.25
N TRP A 150 41.11 -8.71 6.65
CA TRP A 150 39.75 -9.12 6.33
C TRP A 150 38.98 -9.62 7.58
N ALA A 151 39.69 -9.94 8.67
CA ALA A 151 39.07 -10.45 9.88
C ALA A 151 38.33 -9.32 10.62
N GLN A 152 37.01 -9.40 10.64
CA GLN A 152 36.16 -8.42 11.32
C GLN A 152 36.45 -8.40 12.83
N SER A 153 36.82 -7.22 13.35
CA SER A 153 37.22 -7.04 14.76
C SER A 153 36.12 -7.45 15.74
N GLU A 154 34.84 -7.22 15.40
CA GLU A 154 33.68 -7.57 16.24
C GLU A 154 33.48 -9.08 16.42
N ARG A 155 34.04 -9.90 15.51
CA ARG A 155 33.97 -11.37 15.57
C ARG A 155 35.27 -12.01 16.08
N LEU A 156 36.28 -11.17 16.29
CA LEU A 156 37.53 -11.55 16.92
C LEU A 156 37.39 -11.36 18.43
N ASP A 157 36.95 -12.42 19.11
CA ASP A 157 36.88 -12.42 20.57
C ASP A 157 38.30 -12.61 21.13
N ARG A 158 38.90 -11.47 21.50
CA ARG A 158 40.28 -11.40 22.01
C ARG A 158 40.43 -11.98 23.41
N GLU A 159 39.37 -11.92 24.22
CA GLU A 159 39.39 -12.44 25.59
C GLU A 159 39.43 -13.96 25.58
N ARG A 160 38.60 -14.58 24.73
CA ARG A 160 38.51 -16.04 24.60
C ARG A 160 39.40 -16.62 23.50
N ARG A 161 40.15 -15.77 22.80
CA ARG A 161 41.03 -16.13 21.67
C ARG A 161 40.34 -17.02 20.64
N GLN A 162 39.19 -16.55 20.18
CA GLN A 162 38.36 -17.27 19.21
C GLN A 162 37.89 -16.34 18.10
N TYR A 163 37.63 -16.92 16.93
CA TYR A 163 37.01 -16.22 15.81
C TYR A 163 35.63 -16.81 15.57
N LEU A 164 34.59 -15.98 15.66
CA LEU A 164 33.20 -16.41 15.61
C LEU A 164 32.69 -16.41 14.17
N ASP A 165 31.85 -17.38 13.82
CA ASP A 165 31.04 -17.41 12.61
C ASP A 165 29.89 -16.36 12.65
N PRO A 166 29.14 -16.11 11.56
CA PRO A 166 28.05 -15.12 11.54
C PRO A 166 26.90 -15.45 12.52
N TRP A 167 26.85 -16.66 13.04
CA TRP A 167 25.86 -17.09 14.03
C TRP A 167 26.39 -17.01 15.46
N GLY A 168 27.62 -16.54 15.65
CA GLY A 168 28.25 -16.33 16.95
C GLY A 168 28.90 -17.59 17.53
N VAL A 169 29.16 -18.61 16.70
CA VAL A 169 29.80 -19.86 17.12
C VAL A 169 31.25 -19.87 16.67
N PRO A 170 32.21 -20.28 17.51
CA PRO A 170 33.62 -20.29 17.13
C PRO A 170 33.89 -21.19 15.93
N TYR A 171 34.64 -20.71 14.94
CA TYR A 171 35.25 -21.57 13.94
C TYR A 171 36.22 -22.55 14.60
N ARG A 172 36.32 -23.77 14.06
CA ARG A 172 37.21 -24.82 14.57
C ARG A 172 38.10 -25.36 13.48
N LEU A 173 39.38 -25.59 13.80
CA LEU A 173 40.34 -26.26 12.95
C LEU A 173 40.62 -27.67 13.51
N LEU A 174 39.91 -28.66 12.98
CA LEU A 174 40.01 -30.05 13.41
C LEU A 174 41.25 -30.70 12.77
N ARG A 175 42.04 -31.39 13.60
CA ARG A 175 43.20 -32.16 13.15
C ARG A 175 42.78 -33.57 12.76
N GLN A 176 42.99 -33.94 11.50
CA GLN A 176 42.84 -35.32 11.01
C GLN A 176 44.22 -35.89 10.66
N PRO A 177 44.36 -37.22 10.49
CA PRO A 177 45.66 -37.84 10.18
C PRO A 177 46.34 -37.20 8.97
N ASP A 178 45.61 -37.05 7.86
CA ASP A 178 46.15 -36.64 6.55
C ASP A 178 45.83 -35.18 6.18
N PHE A 179 44.94 -34.52 6.90
CA PHE A 179 44.47 -33.18 6.57
C PHE A 179 44.02 -32.42 7.82
N TRP A 180 43.89 -31.11 7.68
CA TRP A 180 43.14 -30.28 8.61
C TRP A 180 41.75 -30.04 8.04
N MET A 181 40.73 -29.94 8.90
CA MET A 181 39.39 -29.58 8.48
C MET A 181 38.97 -28.33 9.23
N ILE A 182 38.64 -27.27 8.50
CA ILE A 182 38.01 -26.12 9.14
C ILE A 182 36.50 -26.27 9.08
N VAL A 183 35.81 -25.92 10.17
CA VAL A 183 34.36 -26.09 10.31
C VAL A 183 33.73 -24.85 10.96
N SER A 184 32.59 -24.42 10.41
CA SER A 184 31.59 -23.57 11.10
C SER A 184 30.33 -24.41 11.34
N SER A 185 29.71 -24.23 12.52
CA SER A 185 28.50 -24.95 12.94
C SER A 185 27.22 -24.52 12.26
N GLY A 186 27.28 -23.63 11.27
CA GLY A 186 26.06 -23.18 10.60
C GLY A 186 25.08 -22.45 11.52
N LYS A 187 23.83 -22.37 11.04
CA LYS A 187 22.73 -21.67 11.70
C LYS A 187 22.19 -22.45 12.89
N ASN A 188 22.26 -23.78 12.87
CA ASN A 188 21.77 -24.62 13.96
C ASN A 188 22.64 -24.53 15.23
N ARG A 189 23.85 -23.98 15.12
CA ARG A 189 24.86 -23.84 16.19
C ARG A 189 25.30 -25.17 16.80
N ARG A 190 25.15 -26.27 16.08
CA ARG A 190 25.52 -27.62 16.50
C ARG A 190 26.55 -28.16 15.53
N PHE A 191 27.69 -28.58 16.06
CA PHE A 191 28.71 -29.24 15.24
C PHE A 191 28.27 -30.65 14.89
N GLU A 192 28.05 -30.89 13.61
CA GLU A 192 27.79 -32.20 13.02
C GLU A 192 28.99 -32.67 12.16
N TYR A 193 30.17 -32.09 12.40
CA TYR A 193 31.44 -32.43 11.75
C TYR A 193 31.39 -32.37 10.22
N GLY A 194 30.72 -31.34 9.68
CA GLY A 194 30.51 -31.19 8.24
C GLY A 194 29.22 -31.85 7.72
N GLY A 195 28.39 -32.40 8.62
CA GLY A 195 27.00 -32.79 8.36
C GLY A 195 26.00 -31.65 8.54
N GLY A 196 24.76 -31.86 8.13
CA GLY A 196 23.68 -30.89 8.35
C GLY A 196 23.88 -29.57 7.62
N ASP A 197 23.91 -28.46 8.37
CA ASP A 197 24.21 -27.12 7.87
C ASP A 197 25.60 -26.60 8.25
N ASP A 198 26.49 -27.49 8.71
CA ASP A 198 27.90 -27.18 8.89
C ASP A 198 28.54 -26.82 7.55
N TYR A 199 29.46 -25.87 7.58
CA TYR A 199 30.33 -25.58 6.45
C TYR A 199 31.72 -26.08 6.78
N ALA A 200 32.25 -27.00 5.96
CA ALA A 200 33.55 -27.59 6.16
C ALA A 200 34.41 -27.58 4.90
N ILE A 201 35.71 -27.31 5.05
CA ILE A 201 36.70 -27.52 3.98
C ILE A 201 37.90 -28.31 4.50
N LYS A 202 38.40 -29.22 3.66
CA LYS A 202 39.63 -29.97 3.92
C LYS A 202 40.83 -29.19 3.41
N ILE A 203 41.89 -29.16 4.21
CA ILE A 203 43.17 -28.52 3.94
C ILE A 203 44.23 -29.62 4.01
N PRO A 204 44.89 -29.98 2.89
CA PRO A 204 45.94 -30.99 2.90
C PRO A 204 47.02 -30.63 3.93
N ARG A 205 47.53 -31.63 4.66
CA ARG A 205 48.74 -31.42 5.46
C ARG A 205 49.92 -31.26 4.51
N LEU A 206 50.48 -30.06 4.48
CA LEU A 206 51.78 -29.82 3.84
C LEU A 206 52.80 -30.66 4.61
N LYS A 207 53.45 -31.59 3.90
CA LYS A 207 54.55 -32.41 4.42
C LYS A 207 55.82 -31.58 4.53
#